data_AF-A0A497SKT6-F1
#
_entry.id   AF-A0A497SKT6-F1
#
_cell.length_a   1.000
_cell.length_b   1.000
_cell.length_c   1.000
_cell.angle_alpha   90.00
_cell.angle_beta   90.00
_cell.angle_gamma   90.00
#
_symmetry.space_group_name_H-M   'P 1'
#
loop_
_entity.id
_entity.type
_entity.pdbx_description
1 polymer ?
#
loop_
_entity_poly.entity_id
_entity_poly.type
_entity_poly.pdbx_seq_one_letter_code
_entity_poly.pdbx_strand_id
1 'polypeptide(L)'
;MEVIKKIDLSSIEEFMKEIVASSSQIKLLQEELEDVILHANENEKLFSAGKISKEVYKENKARLIKEKNQLRKKINVELSKLIKIINETKKLMEANRI
;
A
#
# COMPACT_ATOMS: atom_id res chain seq x y z
N MET A 1 -26.75 -34.55 19.85
CA MET A 1 -25.31 -34.24 19.79
C MET A 1 -25.15 -33.00 18.95
N GLU A 2 -24.91 -31.84 19.57
CA GLU A 2 -24.52 -30.65 18.83
C GLU A 2 -23.09 -30.84 18.34
N VAL A 3 -22.91 -30.85 17.02
CA VAL A 3 -21.61 -30.84 16.38
C VAL A 3 -21.01 -29.47 16.66
N ILE A 4 -20.15 -29.36 17.66
CA ILE A 4 -19.32 -28.17 17.87
C ILE A 4 -18.49 -28.02 16.59
N LYS A 5 -18.86 -27.05 15.73
CA LYS A 5 -18.04 -26.66 14.59
C LYS A 5 -16.68 -26.24 15.14
N LYS A 6 -15.65 -27.02 14.83
CA LYS A 6 -14.28 -26.74 15.25
C LYS A 6 -13.88 -25.42 14.60
N ILE A 7 -13.76 -24.38 15.40
CA ILE A 7 -13.32 -23.07 14.95
C ILE A 7 -11.92 -23.24 14.37
N ASP A 8 -11.74 -22.84 13.12
CA ASP A 8 -10.44 -22.88 12.45
C ASP A 8 -9.58 -21.68 12.88
N LEU A 9 -9.12 -21.74 14.13
CA LEU A 9 -8.27 -20.72 14.73
C LEU A 9 -6.93 -20.59 13.99
N SER A 10 -6.42 -21.68 13.39
CA SER A 10 -5.22 -21.67 12.55
C SER A 10 -5.36 -20.74 11.35
N SER A 11 -6.46 -20.85 10.61
CA SER A 11 -6.72 -19.97 9.45
C SER A 11 -6.89 -18.51 9.86
N ILE A 12 -7.52 -18.24 11.01
CA ILE A 12 -7.66 -16.88 11.55
C ILE A 12 -6.30 -16.29 11.93
N GLU A 13 -5.40 -17.06 12.56
CA GLU A 13 -4.04 -16.63 12.89
C GLU A 13 -3.19 -16.35 11.64
N GLU A 14 -3.30 -17.19 10.60
CA GLU A 14 -2.62 -16.96 9.32
C GLU A 14 -3.09 -15.67 8.65
N PHE A 15 -4.41 -15.43 8.59
CA PHE A 15 -4.95 -14.18 8.06
C PHE A 15 -4.52 -12.95 8.87
N MET A 16 -4.43 -13.05 10.20
CA MET A 16 -3.90 -11.95 11.00
C MET A 16 -2.44 -11.63 10.65
N LYS A 17 -1.60 -12.65 10.44
CA LYS A 17 -0.21 -12.44 10.00
C LYS A 17 -0.15 -11.78 8.63
N GLU A 18 -0.98 -12.21 7.68
CA GLU A 18 -1.05 -11.61 6.35
C GLU A 18 -1.55 -10.16 6.37
N ILE A 19 -2.52 -9.83 7.23
CA ILE A 19 -3.02 -8.47 7.45
C ILE A 19 -1.89 -7.57 7.95
N VAL A 20 -1.13 -8.02 8.95
CA VAL A 20 0.00 -7.25 9.50
C VAL A 20 1.06 -7.04 8.44
N ALA A 21 1.47 -8.10 7.73
CA ALA A 21 2.49 -8.02 6.68
C ALA A 21 2.08 -7.06 5.55
N SER A 22 0.84 -7.17 5.07
CA SER A 22 0.30 -6.30 4.02
C SER A 22 0.21 -4.84 4.49
N SER A 23 -0.18 -4.60 5.73
CA SER A 23 -0.25 -3.26 6.32
C SER A 23 1.14 -2.62 6.43
N SER A 24 2.15 -3.38 6.86
CA SER A 24 3.54 -2.94 6.88
C SER A 24 4.06 -2.60 5.48
N GLN A 25 3.75 -3.43 4.49
CA GLN A 25 4.13 -3.16 3.10
C GLN A 25 3.47 -1.89 2.54
N ILE A 26 2.19 -1.67 2.84
CA ILE A 26 1.49 -0.43 2.46
C ILE A 26 2.17 0.79 3.07
N LYS A 27 2.54 0.72 4.36
CA LYS A 27 3.23 1.81 5.04
C LYS A 27 4.56 2.17 4.36
N LEU A 28 5.39 1.17 4.03
CA LEU A 28 6.64 1.40 3.31
C LEU A 28 6.41 2.05 1.94
N LEU A 29 5.40 1.60 1.20
CA LEU A 29 5.06 2.20 -0.10
C LEU A 29 4.52 3.64 0.04
N GLN A 30 3.88 3.97 1.16
CA GLN A 30 3.44 5.34 1.46
C GLN A 30 4.64 6.24 1.78
N GLU A 31 5.62 5.76 2.54
CA GLU A 31 6.87 6.47 2.81
C GLU A 31 7.64 6.74 1.49
N GLU A 32 7.77 5.73 0.61
CA GLU A 32 8.36 5.92 -0.73
C GLU A 32 7.59 6.95 -1.56
N LEU A 33 6.26 7.01 -1.43
CA LEU A 33 5.43 7.97 -2.15
C LEU A 33 5.63 9.41 -1.63
N GLU A 34 5.80 9.57 -0.32
CA GLU A 34 6.13 10.86 0.31
C GLU A 34 7.48 11.38 -0.20
N ASP A 35 8.49 10.51 -0.30
CA ASP A 35 9.80 10.88 -0.87
C ASP A 35 9.70 11.34 -2.32
N VAL A 36 8.90 10.66 -3.16
CA VAL A 36 8.66 11.10 -4.54
C VAL A 36 7.99 12.48 -4.59
N ILE A 37 7.09 12.78 -3.66
CA ILE A 37 6.44 14.10 -3.56
C ILE A 37 7.45 15.17 -3.12
N LEU A 38 8.32 14.85 -2.16
CA LEU A 38 9.40 15.74 -1.73
C LEU A 38 10.34 16.09 -2.89
N HIS A 39 10.82 15.08 -3.62
CA HIS A 39 11.67 15.30 -4.79
C HIS A 39 10.96 16.09 -5.90
N ALA A 40 9.65 15.94 -6.08
CA ALA A 40 8.89 16.75 -7.03
C ALA A 40 8.86 18.23 -6.62
N ASN A 41 8.67 18.50 -5.32
CA ASN A 41 8.72 19.86 -4.78
C ASN A 41 10.11 20.47 -4.89
N GLU A 42 11.16 19.68 -4.65
CA GLU A 42 12.55 20.13 -4.82
C GLU A 42 12.89 20.45 -6.27
N ASN A 43 12.48 19.60 -7.21
CA ASN A 43 12.67 19.85 -8.64
C ASN A 43 11.99 21.15 -9.09
N GLU A 44 10.79 21.45 -8.58
CA GLU A 44 10.10 22.72 -8.82
C GLU A 44 10.85 23.93 -8.23
N LYS A 45 11.36 23.80 -6.99
CA LYS A 45 12.15 24.85 -6.34
C LYS A 45 13.45 25.13 -7.09
N LEU A 46 14.17 24.08 -7.50
CA LEU A 46 15.43 24.21 -8.24
C LEU A 46 15.20 24.88 -9.60
N PHE A 47 14.14 24.52 -10.31
CA PHE A 47 13.79 25.14 -11.59
C PHE A 47 13.41 26.62 -11.41
N SER A 48 12.55 26.92 -10.44
CA SER A 48 12.13 28.29 -10.13
C SER A 48 13.29 29.20 -9.71
N ALA A 49 14.30 28.63 -9.05
CA ALA A 49 15.53 29.33 -8.67
C ALA A 49 16.56 29.44 -9.82
N GLY A 50 16.25 28.93 -11.01
CA GLY A 50 17.16 28.91 -12.16
C GLY A 50 18.38 27.98 -11.99
N LYS A 51 18.34 27.05 -11.02
CA LYS A 51 19.46 26.14 -10.71
C LYS A 51 19.54 24.93 -11.63
N ILE A 52 18.47 24.63 -12.36
CA ILE A 52 18.40 23.56 -13.36
C ILE A 52 17.76 24.07 -14.64
N SER A 53 18.10 23.47 -15.77
CA SER A 53 17.50 23.82 -17.07
C SER A 53 16.05 23.35 -17.19
N LYS A 54 15.35 23.88 -18.18
CA LYS A 54 13.97 23.48 -18.51
C LYS A 54 13.88 22.02 -18.95
N GLU A 55 14.90 21.54 -19.66
CA GLU A 55 15.02 20.14 -20.11
C GLU A 55 15.14 19.21 -18.89
N VAL A 56 16.07 19.50 -17.98
CA VAL A 56 16.28 18.72 -16.75
C VAL A 56 15.01 18.72 -15.88
N TYR A 57 14.37 19.88 -15.72
CA TYR A 57 13.12 19.99 -14.98
C TYR A 57 12.02 19.07 -15.58
N LYS A 58 11.85 19.08 -16.90
CA LYS A 58 10.84 18.27 -17.60
C LYS A 58 11.12 16.78 -17.47
N GLU A 59 12.37 16.36 -17.64
CA GLU A 59 12.79 14.97 -17.51
C GLU A 59 12.54 14.45 -16.09
N ASN A 60 12.98 15.19 -15.07
CA ASN A 60 12.74 14.86 -13.68
C ASN A 60 11.25 14.79 -13.36
N LYS A 61 10.46 15.77 -13.82
CA LYS A 61 9.01 15.78 -13.61
C LYS A 61 8.33 14.56 -14.24
N ALA A 62 8.69 14.20 -15.47
CA ALA A 62 8.15 13.02 -16.15
C ALA A 62 8.50 11.73 -15.41
N ARG A 63 9.76 11.58 -14.97
CA ARG A 63 10.23 10.44 -14.17
C ARG A 63 9.44 10.32 -12.86
N LEU A 64 9.35 11.40 -12.09
CA LEU A 64 8.66 11.42 -10.79
C LEU A 64 7.16 11.14 -10.93
N ILE A 65 6.50 11.62 -11.99
CA ILE A 65 5.09 11.28 -12.26
C ILE A 65 4.93 9.77 -12.51
N LYS A 66 5.85 9.17 -13.27
CA LYS A 66 5.83 7.73 -13.54
C LYS A 66 6.02 6.92 -12.25
N GLU A 67 7.01 7.28 -11.44
CA GLU A 67 7.27 6.65 -10.13
C GLU A 67 6.07 6.77 -9.19
N LYS A 68 5.50 7.97 -9.06
CA LYS A 68 4.28 8.22 -8.27
C LYS A 68 3.12 7.30 -8.68
N ASN A 69 2.88 7.18 -9.98
CA ASN A 69 1.80 6.34 -10.50
C ASN A 69 2.06 4.85 -10.27
N GLN A 70 3.32 4.40 -10.37
CA GLN A 70 3.71 3.02 -10.06
C GLN A 70 3.50 2.70 -8.57
N LEU A 71 3.93 3.59 -7.67
CA LEU A 71 3.73 3.43 -6.23
C LEU A 71 2.25 3.39 -5.86
N ARG A 72 1.45 4.32 -6.39
CA ARG A 72 -0.01 4.31 -6.19
C ARG A 72 -0.64 3.00 -6.65
N LYS A 73 -0.19 2.44 -7.79
CA LYS A 73 -0.68 1.15 -8.28
C LYS A 73 -0.32 0.01 -7.33
N LYS A 74 0.91 -0.03 -6.80
CA LYS A 74 1.35 -1.03 -5.81
C LYS A 74 0.53 -0.94 -4.52
N ILE A 75 0.36 0.26 -3.98
CA ILE A 75 -0.47 0.51 -2.79
C ILE A 75 -1.90 -0.02 -2.99
N ASN A 76 -2.51 0.29 -4.15
CA ASN A 76 -3.87 -0.18 -4.45
C ASN A 76 -3.97 -1.71 -4.56
N VAL A 77 -2.94 -2.38 -5.08
CA VAL A 77 -2.88 -3.84 -5.12
C VAL A 77 -2.84 -4.42 -3.71
N GLU A 78 -1.96 -3.91 -2.84
CA GLU A 78 -1.87 -4.38 -1.46
C GLU A 78 -3.14 -4.07 -0.66
N LEU A 79 -3.76 -2.91 -0.83
CA LEU A 79 -5.06 -2.59 -0.23
C LEU A 79 -6.15 -3.55 -0.68
N SER A 80 -6.18 -3.90 -1.97
CA SER A 80 -7.16 -4.84 -2.51
C SER A 80 -6.99 -6.25 -1.91
N LYS A 81 -5.74 -6.70 -1.71
CA LYS A 81 -5.45 -7.96 -1.01
C LYS A 81 -5.91 -7.91 0.45
N LEU A 82 -5.55 -6.84 1.16
CA LEU A 82 -5.94 -6.64 2.56
C LEU A 82 -7.46 -6.68 2.75
N ILE A 83 -8.22 -6.01 1.87
CA ILE A 83 -9.69 -6.02 1.90
C ILE A 83 -10.24 -7.43 1.71
N LYS A 84 -9.66 -8.24 0.81
CA LYS A 84 -10.08 -9.63 0.60
C LYS A 84 -9.84 -10.47 1.86
N ILE A 85 -8.63 -10.40 2.43
CA ILE A 85 -8.27 -11.15 3.64
C ILE A 85 -9.18 -10.75 4.82
N ILE A 86 -9.44 -9.46 5.02
CA ILE A 86 -10.36 -8.99 6.05
C ILE A 86 -11.77 -9.54 5.85
N ASN A 87 -12.28 -9.55 4.61
CA ASN A 87 -13.61 -10.08 4.33
C ASN A 87 -13.69 -11.60 4.52
N GLU A 88 -12.64 -12.35 4.17
CA GLU A 88 -12.55 -13.79 4.42
C GLU A 88 -12.48 -14.09 5.91
N THR A 89 -11.67 -13.33 6.65
CA THR A 89 -11.58 -13.42 8.13
C THR A 89 -12.94 -13.15 8.77
N LYS A 90 -13.66 -12.10 8.36
CA LYS A 90 -15.01 -11.79 8.86
C LYS A 90 -16.00 -12.94 8.61
N LYS A 91 -16.01 -13.50 7.40
CA LYS A 91 -16.88 -14.64 7.07
C LYS A 91 -16.58 -15.85 7.94
N LEU A 92 -15.30 -16.14 8.22
CA LEU A 92 -14.91 -17.22 9.12
C LEU A 92 -15.35 -16.96 10.56
N MET A 93 -15.21 -15.72 11.06
CA MET A 93 -15.68 -15.37 12.40
C MET A 93 -17.20 -15.53 12.53
N GLU A 94 -17.96 -15.00 11.58
CA GLU A 94 -19.43 -15.12 11.51
C GLU A 94 -19.88 -16.59 11.44
N ALA A 95 -19.24 -17.40 10.59
CA ALA A 95 -19.54 -18.82 10.43
C ALA A 95 -19.28 -19.65 11.70
N ASN A 96 -18.39 -19.15 12.57
CA ASN A 96 -18.01 -19.77 13.84
C ASN A 96 -18.72 -19.17 15.06
N ARG A 97 -19.65 -18.22 14.87
CA ARG A 97 -20.35 -17.50 15.97
C ARG A 97 -19.39 -16.90 17.01
N ILE A 98 -18.22 -16.41 16.56
CA ILE A 98 -17.34 -15.52 17.34
C ILE A 98 -17.76 -14.08 17.06
#